data_AF-G8PRE6-F1
#
_entry.id   AF-G8PRE6-F1
#
_cell.length_a   1.000
_cell.length_b   1.000
_cell.length_c   1.000
_cell.angle_alpha   90.00
_cell.angle_beta   90.00
_cell.angle_gamma   90.00
#
_symmetry.space_group_name_H-M   'P 1'
#
loop_
_entity.id
_entity.type
_entity.pdbx_description
1 polymer ?
#
loop_
_entity_poly.entity_id
_entity_poly.type
_entity_poly.pdbx_seq_one_letter_code
_entity_poly.pdbx_strand_id
1 'polypeptide(L)'
;MDDTACANSATNTIDNELDEVLIAVSDLENLAYFQQLVLSERMNQSSERDALFTLHYALRDRLEALRKTCGVLQRVVDPQPINTTLTLLE
;
A
#
# COMPACT_ATOMS: atom_id res chain seq x y z
N MET A 1 4.03 -27.21 -24.39
CA MET A 1 4.22 -26.60 -23.06
C MET A 1 3.20 -25.46 -23.02
N ASP A 2 2.29 -25.48 -22.05
CA ASP A 2 1.11 -24.60 -22.03
C ASP A 2 1.50 -23.24 -21.43
N ASP A 3 1.77 -22.26 -22.29
CA ASP A 3 2.16 -20.90 -21.90
C ASP A 3 1.12 -20.25 -20.96
N THR A 4 -0.13 -20.70 -21.02
CA THR A 4 -1.22 -20.29 -20.13
C THR A 4 -1.00 -20.72 -18.69
N ALA A 5 -0.51 -21.95 -18.46
CA ALA A 5 -0.23 -22.46 -17.12
C ALA A 5 0.96 -21.72 -16.48
N CYS A 6 1.98 -21.36 -17.29
CA CYS A 6 3.12 -20.56 -16.86
C CYS A 6 2.68 -19.14 -16.45
N ALA A 7 1.88 -18.47 -17.29
CA ALA A 7 1.34 -17.14 -16.99
C ALA A 7 0.49 -17.15 -15.71
N ASN A 8 -0.41 -18.12 -15.55
CA ASN A 8 -1.26 -18.24 -14.36
C ASN A 8 -0.46 -18.48 -13.08
N SER A 9 0.60 -19.28 -13.15
CA SER A 9 1.48 -19.51 -11.99
C SER A 9 2.24 -18.25 -11.57
N ALA A 10 2.72 -17.45 -12.54
CA ALA A 10 3.40 -16.19 -12.26
C ALA A 10 2.46 -15.13 -11.65
N THR A 11 1.23 -15.01 -12.16
CA THR A 11 0.20 -14.11 -11.60
C THR A 11 -0.11 -14.47 -10.15
N ASN A 12 -0.37 -15.74 -9.85
CA ASN A 12 -0.67 -16.20 -8.49
C ASN A 12 0.48 -15.94 -7.50
N THR A 13 1.74 -16.07 -7.94
CA THR A 13 2.90 -15.75 -7.09
C THR A 13 2.96 -14.25 -6.80
N ILE A 14 2.77 -13.41 -7.81
CA ILE A 14 2.81 -11.95 -7.65
C ILE A 14 1.66 -11.46 -6.75
N ASP A 15 0.46 -12.04 -6.89
CA ASP A 15 -0.69 -11.70 -6.04
C ASP A 15 -0.41 -12.03 -4.56
N ASN A 16 0.13 -13.22 -4.26
CA ASN A 16 0.49 -13.59 -2.89
C ASN A 16 1.55 -12.67 -2.30
N GLU A 17 2.61 -12.35 -3.06
CA GLU A 17 3.64 -11.41 -2.62
C GLU A 17 3.07 -10.01 -2.38
N LEU A 18 2.14 -9.56 -3.23
CA LEU A 18 1.48 -8.26 -3.08
C LEU A 18 0.58 -8.23 -1.84
N ASP A 19 -0.15 -9.30 -1.55
CA ASP A 19 -0.97 -9.42 -0.34
C ASP A 19 -0.10 -9.38 0.93
N GLU A 20 1.03 -10.07 0.95
CA GLU A 20 2.00 -10.00 2.06
C GLU A 20 2.53 -8.56 2.26
N VAL A 21 2.86 -7.86 1.18
CA VAL A 21 3.28 -6.45 1.23
C VAL A 21 2.15 -5.57 1.76
N LEU A 22 0.91 -5.78 1.33
CA LEU A 22 -0.26 -5.01 1.80
C LEU A 22 -0.53 -5.20 3.30
N ILE A 23 -0.34 -6.41 3.81
CA ILE A 23 -0.41 -6.71 5.25
C ILE A 23 0.69 -5.95 5.99
N ALA A 24 1.94 -6.04 5.54
CA ALA A 24 3.06 -5.34 6.14
C ALA A 24 2.86 -3.81 6.14
N VAL A 25 2.32 -3.24 5.06
CA VAL A 25 1.97 -1.81 4.99
C VAL A 25 0.94 -1.45 6.06
N SER A 26 -0.11 -2.26 6.22
CA SER A 26 -1.14 -2.05 7.24
C SER A 26 -0.57 -2.10 8.66
N ASP A 27 0.34 -3.04 8.93
CA ASP A 27 1.01 -3.15 10.24
C ASP A 27 1.89 -1.92 10.52
N LEU A 28 2.59 -1.40 9.51
CA LEU A 28 3.37 -0.17 9.63
C LEU A 28 2.49 1.07 9.82
N GLU A 29 1.32 1.15 9.18
CA GLU A 29 0.34 2.21 9.40
C GLU A 29 -0.19 2.19 10.85
N ASN A 30 -0.47 1.00 11.38
CA ASN A 30 -0.86 0.83 12.79
C ASN A 30 0.27 1.28 13.73
N LEU A 31 1.52 0.92 13.44
CA LEU A 31 2.66 1.34 14.24
C LEU A 31 2.86 2.87 14.19
N ALA A 32 2.70 3.48 13.01
CA ALA A 32 2.75 4.93 12.86
C ALA A 32 1.64 5.60 13.69
N TYR A 33 0.43 5.06 13.70
CA TYR A 33 -0.65 5.55 14.56
C TYR A 33 -0.27 5.52 16.05
N PHE A 34 0.33 4.42 16.54
CA PHE A 34 0.80 4.35 17.93
C PHE A 34 1.94 5.32 18.21
N GLN A 35 2.85 5.56 17.26
CA GLN A 35 3.88 6.59 17.39
C GLN A 35 3.24 7.98 17.56
N GLN A 36 2.25 8.33 16.73
CA GLN A 36 1.53 9.59 16.85
C GLN A 36 0.89 9.75 18.24
N LEU A 37 0.28 8.68 18.76
CA LEU A 37 -0.32 8.68 20.10
C LEU A 37 0.74 8.96 21.18
N VAL A 38 1.86 8.25 21.15
CA VAL A 38 2.96 8.44 22.11
C VAL A 38 3.55 9.84 22.03
N LEU A 39 3.80 10.36 20.82
CA LEU A 39 4.36 11.69 20.61
C LEU A 39 3.41 12.78 21.12
N SER A 40 2.11 12.61 20.89
CA SER A 40 1.09 13.60 21.27
C SER A 40 0.80 13.59 22.77
N GLU A 41 0.72 12.42 23.39
CA GLU A 41 0.26 12.29 24.77
C GLU A 41 1.40 12.22 25.79
N ARG A 42 2.52 11.59 25.43
CA ARG A 42 3.57 11.23 26.41
C ARG A 42 4.85 12.03 26.26
N MET A 43 5.08 12.65 25.11
CA MET A 43 6.31 13.41 24.83
C MET A 43 6.11 14.92 24.80
N ASN A 44 5.01 15.43 25.35
CA ASN A 44 4.64 16.84 25.28
C ASN A 44 5.68 17.81 25.88
N GLN A 45 6.54 17.33 26.77
CA GLN A 45 7.61 18.11 27.42
C GLN A 45 9.02 17.77 26.92
N SER A 46 9.14 16.88 25.92
CA SER A 46 10.44 16.49 25.36
C SER A 46 10.90 17.51 24.32
N SER A 47 12.17 17.93 24.40
CA SER A 47 12.81 18.76 23.37
C SER A 47 12.96 18.06 22.02
N GLU A 48 12.89 16.72 22.00
CA GLU A 48 13.04 15.92 20.78
C GLU A 48 11.70 15.71 20.04
N ARG A 49 10.59 16.10 20.66
CA ARG A 49 9.23 15.81 20.17
C ARG A 49 9.02 16.29 18.73
N ASP A 50 9.47 17.50 18.41
CA ASP A 50 9.22 18.10 17.09
C ASP A 50 10.05 17.42 15.98
N ALA A 51 11.27 16.97 16.30
CA ALA A 51 12.09 16.17 15.39
C ALA A 51 11.46 14.79 15.15
N LEU A 52 10.93 14.16 16.20
CA LEU A 52 10.22 12.89 16.09
C LEU A 52 8.90 13.01 15.34
N PHE A 53 8.16 14.12 15.48
CA PHE A 53 6.99 14.40 14.64
C PHE A 53 7.38 14.56 13.17
N THR A 54 8.49 15.26 12.89
CA THR A 54 9.00 15.39 11.52
C THR A 54 9.29 14.03 10.91
N LEU A 55 9.96 13.15 11.66
CA LEU A 55 10.22 11.78 11.23
C LEU A 55 8.93 10.96 11.06
N HIS A 56 7.96 11.11 11.98
CA HIS A 56 6.66 10.46 11.90
C HIS A 56 5.89 10.86 10.63
N TYR A 57 5.84 12.16 10.30
CA TYR A 57 5.20 12.61 9.07
C TYR A 57 5.92 12.08 7.83
N ALA A 58 7.26 12.09 7.82
CA ALA A 58 8.03 11.50 6.73
C ALA A 58 7.74 10.00 6.55
N LEU A 59 7.62 9.24 7.65
CA LEU A 59 7.23 7.83 7.61
C LEU A 59 5.82 7.67 7.01
N ARG A 60 4.86 8.46 7.49
CA ARG A 60 3.46 8.39 7.04
C ARG A 60 3.34 8.68 5.54
N ASP A 61 4.03 9.69 5.03
CA ASP A 61 4.05 10.02 3.60
C ASP A 61 4.59 8.86 2.75
N ARG A 62 5.62 8.16 3.27
CA ARG A 62 6.21 7.01 2.59
C ARG A 62 5.28 5.79 2.61
N LEU A 63 4.55 5.56 3.70
CA LEU A 63 3.53 4.51 3.77
C LEU A 63 2.38 4.79 2.81
N GLU A 64 1.92 6.04 2.72
CA GLU A 64 0.87 6.42 1.76
C GLU A 64 1.33 6.21 0.30
N ALA A 65 2.57 6.61 -0.03
CA ALA A 65 3.14 6.38 -1.35
C ALA A 65 3.26 4.88 -1.66
N LEU A 66 3.66 4.06 -0.69
CA LEU A 66 3.76 2.61 -0.84
C LEU A 66 2.38 1.98 -1.05
N ARG A 67 1.36 2.37 -0.27
CA ARG A 67 -0.03 1.92 -0.42
C ARG A 67 -0.57 2.24 -1.82
N LYS A 68 -0.32 3.46 -2.33
CA LYS A 68 -0.70 3.85 -3.69
C LYS A 68 -0.01 2.99 -4.74
N THR A 69 1.29 2.73 -4.56
CA THR A 69 2.07 1.89 -5.48
C THR A 69 1.54 0.46 -5.51
N CYS A 70 1.22 -0.11 -4.35
CA CYS A 70 0.60 -1.43 -4.25
C CYS A 70 -0.76 -1.46 -4.96
N GLY A 71 -1.58 -0.42 -4.81
CA GLY A 71 -2.85 -0.30 -5.53
C GLY A 71 -2.71 -0.18 -7.05
N VAL A 72 -1.61 0.39 -7.56
CA VAL A 72 -1.28 0.39 -8.99
C VAL A 72 -0.86 -1.01 -9.44
N LEU A 73 0.01 -1.68 -8.67
CA LEU A 73 0.45 -3.05 -8.96
C LEU A 73 -0.73 -4.02 -9.00
N GLN A 74 -1.66 -3.92 -8.05
CA GLN A 74 -2.85 -4.76 -8.01
C GLN A 74 -3.69 -4.68 -9.29
N ARG A 75 -3.82 -3.48 -9.88
CA ARG A 75 -4.54 -3.27 -11.15
C ARG A 75 -3.79 -3.81 -12.38
N VAL A 76 -2.47 -3.98 -12.28
CA VAL A 76 -1.66 -4.58 -13.35
C VAL A 76 -1.77 -6.10 -13.31
N VAL A 77 -1.83 -6.68 -12.11
CA VAL A 77 -1.88 -8.13 -11.91
C VAL A 77 -3.30 -8.67 -12.12
N ASP A 78 -4.33 -7.94 -11.66
CA ASP A 78 -5.74 -8.19 -11.95
C ASP A 78 -6.34 -7.02 -12.77
N PRO A 79 -6.10 -6.98 -14.09
CA PRO A 79 -6.67 -5.95 -14.95
C PRO A 79 -8.19 -6.11 -15.02
N GLN A 80 -8.90 -5.20 -14.36
CA GLN A 80 -10.35 -5.09 -14.48
C GLN A 80 -10.77 -5.02 -15.96
N PRO A 81 -11.76 -5.81 -16.41
CA PRO A 81 -12.21 -5.77 -17.79
C PRO A 81 -12.72 -4.36 -18.10
N ILE A 82 -12.16 -3.73 -19.14
CA ILE A 82 -12.67 -2.46 -19.64
C ILE A 82 -14.08 -2.73 -20.17
N ASN A 83 -15.10 -2.29 -19.41
CA ASN A 83 -16.49 -2.40 -19.83
C ASN A 83 -16.73 -1.39 -20.98
N THR A 84 -16.37 -1.81 -22.19
CA THR A 84 -16.64 -1.07 -23.42
C THR A 84 -18.08 -1.31 -23.81
N THR A 85 -19.01 -0.79 -23.00
CA THR A 85 -20.34 -0.43 -23.52
C THR A 85 -20.16 0.80 -24.38
N LEU A 86 -19.51 0.63 -25.54
CA LEU A 86 -19.65 1.55 -26.65
C LEU A 86 -21.13 1.50 -27.00
N THR A 87 -21.84 2.55 -26.62
CA THR A 87 -23.11 2.91 -27.22
C THR A 87 -22.88 3.00 -28.73
N LEU A 88 -23.16 1.88 -29.40
CA LEU A 88 -23.55 1.81 -30.80
C LEU A 88 -24.84 2.64 -30.93
N LEU A 89 -24.67 3.97 -30.96
CA LEU A 89 -25.67 4.90 -31.45
C LEU A 89 -25.52 4.88 -32.96
N GLU A 90 -26.24 3.94 -33.58
CA GLU A 90 -26.76 4.12 -34.94
C GLU A 90 -27.80 5.25 -34.96
#